data_AF-A0A7J4KGV9-F1
#
_entry.id   AF-A0A7J4KGV9-F1
#
_cell.length_a   1.000
_cell.length_b   1.000
_cell.length_c   1.000
_cell.angle_alpha   90.00
_cell.angle_beta   90.00
_cell.angle_gamma   90.00
#
_symmetry.space_group_name_H-M   'P 1'
#
loop_
_entity.id
_entity.type
_entity.pdbx_description
1 polymer ?
#
loop_
_entity_poly.entity_id
_entity_poly.type
_entity_poly.pdbx_seq_one_letter_code
_entity_poly.pdbx_strand_id
1 'polypeptide(L)' 'MEKKLLETRLVRRHSQFPTVCIYCNKQIPSDDLHYVEEGITTHIHSLIARKYCTSCYTKFGEEILLHEKTL' A
#
# COMPACT_ATOMS: atom_id res chain seq x y z
N MET A 1 6.10 -13.22 -22.39
CA MET A 1 6.72 -12.47 -21.28
C MET A 1 6.10 -13.00 -20.01
N GLU A 2 6.80 -13.88 -19.29
CA GLU A 2 6.35 -14.35 -17.98
C GLU A 2 6.21 -13.13 -17.08
N LYS A 3 4.98 -12.82 -16.63
CA LYS A 3 4.78 -11.86 -15.55
C LYS A 3 5.41 -12.48 -14.31
N LYS A 4 6.66 -12.14 -14.01
CA LYS A 4 7.21 -12.36 -12.67
C LYS A 4 6.28 -11.62 -11.72
N LEU A 5 5.46 -12.37 -10.99
CA LEU A 5 4.71 -11.83 -9.86
C LEU A 5 5.75 -11.27 -8.90
N LEU A 6 5.74 -9.95 -8.75
CA LEU A 6 6.60 -9.27 -7.79
C LEU A 6 6.12 -9.70 -6.40
N GLU A 7 6.98 -10.33 -5.61
CA GLU A 7 6.64 -10.65 -4.23
C GLU A 7 6.69 -9.37 -3.41
N THR A 8 5.54 -8.96 -2.88
CA THR A 8 5.38 -7.74 -2.09
C THR A 8 4.76 -8.03 -0.73
N ARG A 9 4.90 -7.08 0.18
CA ARG A 9 4.31 -7.09 1.53
C ARG A 9 3.91 -5.68 1.93
N LEU A 10 3.07 -5.55 2.94
CA LEU A 10 2.77 -4.27 3.55
C LEU A 10 3.66 -4.01 4.76
N VAL A 11 4.27 -2.82 4.77
CA VAL A 11 5.04 -2.31 5.89
C VAL A 11 4.36 -1.11 6.51
N ARG A 12 4.33 -1.08 7.84
CA ARG A 12 3.77 0.03 8.62
C ARG A 12 4.70 1.25 8.54
N ARG A 13 4.16 2.42 8.21
CA ARG A 13 4.87 3.70 8.16
C ARG A 13 3.98 4.87 8.62
N HIS A 14 4.61 5.99 8.99
CA HIS A 14 3.91 7.26 9.18
C HIS A 14 4.03 8.11 7.93
N SER A 15 2.96 8.82 7.58
CA SER A 15 2.90 9.68 6.40
C SER A 15 3.74 10.94 6.58
N GLN A 16 4.77 11.18 5.79
CA GLN A 16 5.48 12.46 5.83
C GLN A 16 4.64 13.61 5.26
N PHE A 17 3.75 13.30 4.33
CA PHE A 17 2.84 14.24 3.66
C PHE A 17 1.45 13.60 3.55
N PRO A 18 0.38 14.40 3.44
CA PRO A 18 -0.95 13.88 3.18
C PRO A 18 -0.94 12.95 1.96
N THR A 19 -1.51 11.77 2.11
CA THR A 19 -1.58 10.75 1.05
C THR A 19 -2.97 10.15 0.98
N VAL A 20 -3.23 9.28 0.01
CA VAL A 20 -4.54 8.66 -0.19
C VAL A 20 -4.42 7.15 -0.07
N CYS A 21 -5.40 6.53 0.61
CA CYS A 21 -5.56 5.09 0.61
C CYS A 21 -6.06 4.63 -0.77
N ILE A 22 -5.31 3.78 -1.48
CA ILE A 22 -5.70 3.34 -2.83
C ILE A 22 -6.98 2.49 -2.83
N TYR A 23 -7.29 1.83 -1.71
CA TYR A 23 -8.46 0.96 -1.64
C TYR A 23 -9.77 1.75 -1.45
N CYS A 24 -9.79 2.70 -0.51
CA CYS A 24 -11.02 3.42 -0.12
C CYS A 24 -11.03 4.91 -0.48
N ASN A 25 -9.96 5.42 -1.10
CA ASN A 25 -9.77 6.83 -1.46
C ASN A 25 -9.81 7.81 -0.27
N LYS A 26 -9.76 7.31 0.97
CA LYS A 26 -9.69 8.14 2.16
C LYS A 26 -8.33 8.85 2.23
N GLN A 27 -8.35 10.14 2.53
CA GLN A 27 -7.14 10.89 2.83
C GLN A 27 -6.53 10.41 4.16
N ILE A 28 -5.22 10.20 4.14
CA ILE A 28 -4.38 9.86 5.27
C ILE A 28 -3.57 11.14 5.56
N PRO A 29 -3.81 11.83 6.69
CA PRO A 29 -3.05 13.00 7.11
C PRO A 29 -1.54 12.76 7.18
N SER A 30 -0.76 13.85 7.25
CA SER A 30 0.63 13.75 7.69
C SER A 30 0.71 13.23 9.12
N ASP A 31 1.81 12.55 9.43
CA ASP A 31 2.13 11.85 10.67
C ASP A 31 1.14 10.73 11.06
N ASP A 32 0.11 10.47 10.26
CA ASP A 32 -0.81 9.36 10.49
C ASP A 32 -0.21 8.02 10.05
N LEU A 33 -0.57 6.98 10.79
CA LEU A 33 -0.17 5.60 10.51
C LEU A 33 -0.85 5.06 9.24
N HIS A 34 -0.05 4.47 8.37
CA HIS A 34 -0.51 3.77 7.17
C HIS A 34 0.39 2.58 6.83
N TYR A 35 -0.01 1.83 5.80
CA TYR A 35 0.67 0.65 5.30
C TYR A 35 1.08 0.89 3.86
N VAL A 36 2.35 0.61 3.54
CA VAL A 36 2.94 0.83 2.22
C VAL A 36 3.37 -0.50 1.64
N GLU A 37 3.06 -0.73 0.38
CA GLU A 37 3.57 -1.87 -0.37
C GLU A 37 5.07 -1.73 -0.62
N GLU A 38 5.82 -2.74 -0.23
CA GLU A 38 7.25 -2.86 -0.42
C GLU A 38 7.56 -4.21 -1.07
N GLY A 39 8.49 -4.23 -2.02
CA GLY A 39 8.93 -5.49 -2.62
C GLY A 39 9.89 -6.22 -1.68
N ILE A 40 9.77 -7.55 -1.62
CA ILE A 40 10.58 -8.40 -0.73
C ILE A 40 12.00 -8.53 -1.27
N THR A 41 12.12 -8.82 -2.57
CA THR A 41 13.39 -9.05 -3.27
C THR A 41 13.77 -7.91 -4.20
N THR A 42 12.88 -6.94 -4.39
CA THR A 42 13.04 -5.83 -5.33
C THR A 42 12.55 -4.53 -4.71
N HIS A 43 13.19 -3.42 -5.08
CA HIS A 43 12.76 -2.11 -4.61
C HIS A 43 11.58 -1.60 -5.45
N ILE A 44 10.48 -1.23 -4.78
CA ILE A 44 9.34 -0.54 -5.42
C ILE A 44 9.54 0.96 -5.24
N HIS A 45 9.55 1.70 -6.34
CA HIS A 45 9.64 3.15 -6.27
C HIS A 45 8.43 3.72 -5.53
N SER A 46 8.64 4.73 -4.68
CA SER A 46 7.61 5.31 -3.80
C SER A 46 6.37 5.84 -4.55
N LEU A 47 6.54 6.22 -5.81
CA LEU A 47 5.46 6.68 -6.72
C LEU A 47 4.51 5.54 -7.13
N ILE A 48 4.98 4.31 -7.12
CA ILE A 48 4.22 3.11 -7.54
C ILE A 48 3.73 2.35 -6.30
N ALA A 49 4.43 2.47 -5.17
CA ALA A 49 4.08 1.80 -3.92
C ALA A 49 2.65 2.16 -3.48
N ARG A 50 1.78 1.15 -3.44
CA ARG A 50 0.40 1.31 -2.96
C ARG A 50 0.38 1.64 -1.49
N LYS A 51 -0.55 2.51 -1.08
CA LYS A 51 -0.70 2.97 0.30
C LYS A 51 -2.09 2.67 0.80
N TYR A 52 -2.19 2.16 2.02
CA TYR A 52 -3.44 1.72 2.63
C TYR A 52 -3.60 2.33 4.02
N CYS A 53 -4.77 2.87 4.31
CA CYS A 53 -5.07 3.38 5.64
C CYS A 53 -5.22 2.23 6.64
N THR A 54 -5.02 2.53 7.92
CA THR A 54 -5.15 1.55 9.00
C THR A 54 -6.50 0.83 9.01
N SER A 55 -7.60 1.53 8.73
CA SER A 55 -8.93 0.89 8.71
C SER A 55 -9.07 -0.18 7.62
N CYS A 56 -8.47 0.01 6.45
CA CYS A 56 -8.49 -0.98 5.39
C CYS A 56 -7.57 -2.15 5.71
N TYR A 57 -6.37 -1.87 6.22
CA TYR A 57 -5.46 -2.93 6.64
C TYR A 57 -6.05 -3.79 7.76
N THR A 58 -6.69 -3.20 8.78
CA THR A 58 -7.33 -3.98 9.86
C THR A 58 -8.44 -4.91 9.34
N LYS A 59 -9.11 -4.55 8.24
CA LYS A 59 -10.19 -5.33 7.66
C LYS A 59 -9.71 -6.48 6.76
N PHE A 60 -8.62 -6.28 6.02
CA PHE A 60 -8.19 -7.20 4.96
C PHE A 60 -6.77 -7.75 5.15
N GLY A 61 -5.96 -7.17 6.03
CA GLY A 61 -4.55 -7.51 6.19
C GLY A 61 -3.77 -7.38 4.88
N GLU A 62 -2.86 -8.33 4.64
CA GLU A 62 -2.08 -8.45 3.40
C GLU A 62 -2.94 -8.83 2.18
N GLU A 63 -4.10 -9.47 2.38
CA GLU A 63 -4.99 -9.90 1.28
C GLU A 63 -5.51 -8.71 0.46
N ILE A 64 -5.45 -7.48 1.02
CA ILE A 64 -5.77 -6.25 0.30
C ILE A 64 -4.92 -6.04 -0.96
N LEU A 65 -3.73 -6.65 -1.03
CA LEU A 65 -2.85 -6.60 -2.19
C LEU A 65 -3.46 -7.32 -3.42
N LEU A 66 -4.34 -8.30 -3.18
CA LEU A 66 -5.06 -9.07 -4.21
C LEU A 66 -6.30 -8.34 -4.73
N HIS A 67 -6.79 -7.34 -3.99
CA HIS A 67 -7.91 -6.51 -4.42
C HIS A 67 -7.42 -5.43 -5.39
N GLU A 68 -7.28 -5.80 -6.66
CA GLU A 68 -7.12 -4.82 -7.74
C GLU A 68 -8.40 -3.97 -7.86
N LYS A 69 -8.37 -2.76 -7.31
CA LYS A 69 -9.13 -1.67 -7.92
C LYS A 69 -8.31 -1.21 -9.10
N THR A 70 -8.76 -1.55 -10.30
CA THR A 70 -8.26 -0.95 -11.54
C THR A 70 -8.28 0.57 -11.34
N LEU A 71 -7.10 1.18 -11.36
CA LEU A 71 -6.92 2.63 -11.35
C LEU A 71 -7.57 3.26 -12.58
#